data_AF-T0FPQ9-F1
#
_entry.id   AF-T0FPQ9-F1
#
_cell.length_a   1.000
_cell.length_b   1.000
_cell.length_c   1.000
_cell.angle_alpha   90.00
_cell.angle_beta   90.00
_cell.angle_gamma   90.00
#
_symmetry.space_group_name_H-M   'P 1'
#
loop_
_entity.id
_entity.type
_entity.pdbx_description
1 polymer ?
#
loop_
_entity_poly.entity_id
_entity_poly.type
_entity_poly.pdbx_seq_one_letter_code
_entity_poly.pdbx_strand_id
1 'polypeptide(L)'
;MAIQALLTEMGIVMNIELTRDQYQALLKSLAITRFLYHSILDEEEPAADRLDSYDTFEDMEQQILSYAKAVEASHLVAYDKEEELHYLTREFEEKTDISDLITEYQDSIFWDELIQRLAVRDFLRIYDESEIKAMAIEERIEKEAPFISKYEEIFTESGIENLEIK
;
A
#
# COMPACT_ATOMS: atom_id res chain seq x y z
N MET A 1 12.07 -19.40 27.31
CA MET A 1 11.85 -20.86 27.11
C MET A 1 10.53 -21.32 27.69
N ALA A 2 10.15 -20.89 28.90
CA ALA A 2 8.78 -20.40 29.05
C ALA A 2 8.59 -19.29 28.00
N ILE A 3 7.85 -19.48 26.89
CA ILE A 3 7.67 -18.47 25.82
C ILE A 3 6.20 -18.13 25.51
N GLN A 4 5.62 -17.10 26.13
CA GLN A 4 5.77 -16.77 27.57
C GLN A 4 5.62 -18.03 28.46
N ALA A 5 5.75 -17.92 29.79
CA ALA A 5 5.15 -18.98 30.62
C ALA A 5 3.65 -19.07 30.34
N LEU A 6 3.06 -17.90 30.08
CA LEU A 6 1.65 -17.60 30.28
C LEU A 6 1.06 -16.62 29.25
N LEU A 7 1.72 -16.31 28.11
CA LEU A 7 1.00 -15.78 26.92
C LEU A 7 -0.09 -16.74 26.41
N THR A 8 -0.32 -17.89 27.02
CA THR A 8 0.33 -19.21 26.83
C THR A 8 -0.42 -20.19 27.76
N GLU A 9 -1.15 -19.66 28.77
CA GLU A 9 -2.32 -20.33 29.35
C GLU A 9 -3.64 -19.63 28.99
N MET A 10 -3.66 -18.31 28.71
CA MET A 10 -4.91 -17.56 28.50
C MET A 10 -5.00 -16.67 27.24
N GLY A 11 -3.87 -16.19 26.68
CA GLY A 11 -3.85 -15.41 25.44
C GLY A 11 -4.26 -13.93 25.59
N ILE A 12 -3.41 -12.93 25.35
CA ILE A 12 -1.97 -12.83 25.00
C ILE A 12 -1.48 -11.49 25.61
N VAL A 13 -0.22 -11.35 26.04
CA VAL A 13 0.40 -10.04 26.36
C VAL A 13 1.84 -9.97 25.86
N MET A 14 2.03 -9.63 24.58
CA MET A 14 3.36 -9.62 23.94
C MET A 14 4.21 -8.42 24.39
N ASN A 15 5.47 -8.68 24.78
CA ASN A 15 6.48 -7.66 25.01
C ASN A 15 7.48 -7.64 23.85
N ILE A 16 7.66 -6.48 23.22
CA ILE A 16 8.66 -6.25 22.17
C ILE A 16 9.60 -5.15 22.65
N GLU A 17 10.87 -5.47 22.81
CA GLU A 17 11.92 -4.49 23.10
C GLU A 17 12.43 -3.92 21.77
N LEU A 18 12.33 -2.60 21.59
CA LEU A 18 12.78 -1.88 20.40
C LEU A 18 13.83 -0.84 20.80
N THR A 19 14.87 -0.68 19.98
CA THR A 19 15.70 0.54 20.01
C THR A 19 14.88 1.74 19.49
N ARG A 20 15.37 2.97 19.74
CA ARG A 20 14.76 4.19 19.17
C ARG A 20 14.63 4.11 17.65
N ASP A 21 15.68 3.64 16.98
CA ASP A 21 15.73 3.53 15.52
C ASP A 21 14.74 2.46 15.01
N GLN A 22 14.60 1.35 15.74
CA GLN A 22 13.58 0.33 15.43
C GLN A 22 12.15 0.83 15.66
N TYR A 23 11.92 1.67 16.67
CA TYR A 23 10.63 2.33 16.86
C TYR A 23 10.31 3.31 15.71
N GLN A 24 11.29 4.09 15.26
CA GLN A 24 11.11 4.97 14.08
C GLN A 24 10.83 4.17 12.80
N ALA A 25 11.53 3.03 12.60
CA ALA A 25 11.24 2.12 11.50
C ALA A 25 9.83 1.51 11.60
N LEU A 26 9.35 1.19 12.81
CA LEU A 26 7.98 0.75 13.04
C LEU A 26 6.95 1.84 12.70
N LEU A 27 7.19 3.09 13.09
CA LEU A 27 6.34 4.22 12.68
C LEU A 27 6.25 4.36 11.16
N LYS A 28 7.37 4.20 10.43
CA LYS A 28 7.37 4.20 8.95
C LYS A 28 6.61 3.00 8.38
N SER A 29 6.75 1.81 8.97
CA SER A 29 5.98 0.64 8.57
C SER A 29 4.47 0.83 8.74
N LEU A 30 4.04 1.47 9.84
CA LEU A 30 2.65 1.83 10.07
C LEU A 30 2.16 2.86 9.07
N ALA A 31 2.93 3.93 8.81
CA ALA A 31 2.59 4.96 7.82
C ALA A 31 2.33 4.37 6.42
N ILE A 32 3.20 3.46 5.94
CA ILE A 32 3.03 2.76 4.66
C ILE A 32 1.77 1.89 4.68
N THR A 33 1.55 1.15 5.76
CA THR A 33 0.39 0.25 5.88
C THR A 33 -0.92 1.03 5.94
N ARG A 34 -0.96 2.11 6.72
CA ARG A 34 -2.08 3.06 6.82
C ARG A 34 -2.40 3.64 5.43
N PHE A 35 -1.40 4.16 4.73
CA PHE A 35 -1.57 4.67 3.36
C PHE A 35 -2.20 3.64 2.42
N LEU A 36 -1.66 2.41 2.36
CA LEU A 36 -2.21 1.35 1.50
C LEU A 36 -3.65 0.98 1.90
N TYR A 37 -3.91 0.90 3.20
CA TYR A 37 -5.20 0.46 3.73
C TYR A 37 -6.30 1.51 3.47
N HIS A 38 -6.04 2.79 3.71
CA HIS A 38 -6.96 3.88 3.34
C HIS A 38 -7.16 4.00 1.82
N SER A 39 -6.09 3.86 1.04
CA SER A 39 -6.18 3.90 -0.44
C SER A 39 -7.10 2.83 -1.04
N ILE A 40 -7.31 1.70 -0.35
CA ILE A 40 -8.21 0.61 -0.80
C ILE A 40 -9.66 0.85 -0.38
N LEU A 41 -9.89 1.61 0.70
CA LEU A 41 -11.20 1.75 1.35
C LEU A 41 -12.00 2.96 0.87
N ASP A 42 -11.34 3.96 0.27
CA ASP A 42 -12.03 5.10 -0.35
C ASP A 42 -12.83 4.72 -1.61
N GLU A 43 -12.63 3.51 -2.19
CA GLU A 43 -13.23 3.09 -3.47
C GLU A 43 -14.44 2.13 -3.36
N GLU A 44 -14.59 1.37 -2.28
CA GLU A 44 -15.71 0.42 -2.07
C GLU A 44 -16.18 0.40 -0.61
N GLU A 45 -17.50 0.25 -0.34
CA GLU A 45 -17.94 -0.08 1.02
C GLU A 45 -17.30 -1.42 1.45
N PRO A 46 -16.51 -1.46 2.53
CA PRO A 46 -15.82 -2.67 2.92
C PRO A 46 -16.79 -3.77 3.33
N ALA A 47 -16.43 -5.01 2.98
CA ALA A 47 -17.08 -6.18 3.55
C ALA A 47 -16.94 -6.15 5.09
N ALA A 48 -17.95 -6.62 5.83
CA ALA A 48 -18.02 -6.45 7.28
C ALA A 48 -16.82 -7.06 8.03
N ASP A 49 -16.21 -8.12 7.50
CA ASP A 49 -14.99 -8.74 8.01
C ASP A 49 -13.73 -7.89 7.79
N ARG A 50 -13.70 -7.05 6.73
CA ARG A 50 -12.67 -6.03 6.53
C ARG A 50 -12.82 -4.86 7.53
N LEU A 51 -14.04 -4.55 7.97
CA LEU A 51 -14.30 -3.51 8.97
C LEU A 51 -13.82 -3.93 10.37
N ASP A 52 -14.09 -5.16 10.81
CA ASP A 52 -13.56 -5.67 12.09
C ASP A 52 -12.01 -5.68 12.12
N SER A 53 -11.36 -5.97 10.98
CA SER A 53 -9.89 -5.85 10.86
C SER A 53 -9.39 -4.41 10.80
N TYR A 54 -10.23 -3.46 10.40
CA TYR A 54 -9.90 -2.04 10.33
C TYR A 54 -9.77 -1.44 11.72
N ASP A 55 -10.79 -1.62 12.57
CA ASP A 55 -10.78 -1.15 13.96
C ASP A 55 -9.56 -1.72 14.72
N THR A 56 -9.28 -3.02 14.53
CA THR A 56 -8.11 -3.69 15.12
C THR A 56 -6.77 -3.08 14.68
N PHE A 57 -6.66 -2.64 13.42
CA PHE A 57 -5.46 -2.00 12.89
C PHE A 57 -5.29 -0.57 13.43
N GLU A 58 -6.35 0.23 13.45
CA GLU A 58 -6.30 1.60 13.97
C GLU A 58 -6.03 1.62 15.48
N ASP A 59 -6.66 0.74 16.27
CA ASP A 59 -6.37 0.57 17.71
C ASP A 59 -4.89 0.26 17.96
N MET A 60 -4.31 -0.65 17.16
CA MET A 60 -2.89 -1.01 17.25
C MET A 60 -1.98 0.16 16.85
N GLU A 61 -2.30 0.89 15.78
CA GLU A 61 -1.54 2.08 15.37
C GLU A 61 -1.56 3.14 16.46
N GLN A 62 -2.74 3.48 16.99
CA GLN A 62 -2.91 4.45 18.08
C GLN A 62 -2.16 4.03 19.35
N GLN A 63 -2.20 2.74 19.72
CA GLN A 63 -1.42 2.21 20.82
C GLN A 63 0.09 2.43 20.60
N ILE A 64 0.61 2.12 19.41
CA ILE A 64 2.06 2.27 19.10
C ILE A 64 2.47 3.74 19.07
N LEU A 65 1.66 4.62 18.48
CA LEU A 65 1.90 6.07 18.45
C LEU A 65 1.93 6.67 19.86
N SER A 66 1.06 6.21 20.78
CA SER A 66 1.04 6.70 22.17
C SER A 66 2.36 6.52 22.92
N TYR A 67 3.16 5.52 22.55
CA TYR A 67 4.46 5.24 23.15
C TYR A 67 5.57 6.23 22.76
N ALA A 68 5.36 7.11 21.79
CA ALA A 68 6.39 8.05 21.32
C ALA A 68 7.02 8.88 22.44
N LYS A 69 6.24 9.22 23.48
CA LYS A 69 6.74 9.93 24.67
C LYS A 69 7.66 9.09 25.55
N ALA A 70 7.43 7.79 25.66
CA ALA A 70 8.23 6.88 26.48
C ALA A 70 9.62 6.61 25.87
N VAL A 71 9.76 6.70 24.55
CA VAL A 71 11.00 6.45 23.80
C VAL A 71 11.74 7.73 23.34
N GLU A 72 11.29 8.89 23.83
CA GLU A 72 11.79 10.25 23.50
C GLU A 72 11.62 10.65 22.00
N ALA A 73 10.58 10.15 21.35
CA ALA A 73 10.23 10.40 19.95
C ALA A 73 9.03 11.35 19.76
N SER A 74 8.58 12.09 20.77
CA SER A 74 7.40 13.00 20.70
C SER A 74 7.48 14.14 19.68
N HIS A 75 8.62 14.33 19.01
CA HIS A 75 8.73 15.26 17.87
C HIS A 75 8.18 14.65 16.57
N LEU A 76 8.09 13.32 16.50
CA LEU A 76 7.59 12.54 15.36
C LEU A 76 6.09 12.21 15.47
N VAL A 77 5.49 12.36 16.66
CA VAL A 77 4.09 12.03 16.93
C VAL A 77 3.43 13.12 17.77
N ALA A 78 2.38 13.73 17.23
CA ALA A 78 1.49 14.65 17.94
C ALA A 78 0.32 13.90 18.61
N TYR A 79 -0.39 14.58 19.50
CA TYR A 79 -1.67 14.15 20.05
C TYR A 79 -2.65 15.29 19.90
N ASP A 80 -3.75 15.04 19.19
CA ASP A 80 -4.88 15.95 19.11
C ASP A 80 -5.80 15.75 20.32
N LYS A 81 -6.33 16.84 20.87
CA LYS A 81 -7.19 16.82 22.06
C LYS A 81 -8.67 16.93 21.76
N GLU A 82 -9.03 17.32 20.55
CA GLU A 82 -10.42 17.41 20.10
C GLU A 82 -10.87 16.06 19.55
N GLU A 83 -10.00 15.39 18.78
CA GLU A 83 -10.23 14.03 18.26
C GLU A 83 -9.77 12.91 19.22
N GLU A 84 -9.01 13.23 20.27
CA GLU A 84 -8.38 12.27 21.21
C GLU A 84 -7.43 11.24 20.54
N LEU A 85 -6.89 11.57 19.35
CA LEU A 85 -6.05 10.70 18.52
C LEU A 85 -4.59 11.17 18.41
N HIS A 86 -3.70 10.21 18.18
CA HIS A 86 -2.31 10.44 17.79
C HIS A 86 -2.12 10.50 16.28
N TYR A 87 -1.22 11.37 15.83
CA TYR A 87 -0.88 11.56 14.42
C TYR A 87 0.63 11.68 14.25
N LEU A 88 1.15 11.16 13.13
CA LEU A 88 2.51 11.43 12.69
C LEU A 88 2.67 12.93 12.39
N THR A 89 3.82 13.51 12.73
CA THR A 89 4.06 14.94 12.49
C THR A 89 4.64 15.19 11.10
N ARG A 90 4.50 16.42 10.63
CA ARG A 90 5.27 16.91 9.47
C ARG A 90 6.78 16.71 9.62
N GLU A 91 7.33 16.77 10.84
CA GLU A 91 8.75 16.48 11.09
C GLU A 91 9.09 15.00 10.83
N PHE A 92 8.16 14.07 11.06
CA PHE A 92 8.30 12.68 10.66
C PHE A 92 8.27 12.52 9.14
N GLU A 93 7.34 13.19 8.44
CA GLU A 93 7.26 13.19 6.98
C GLU A 93 8.53 13.78 6.34
N GLU A 94 9.05 14.90 6.85
CA GLU A 94 10.25 15.56 6.30
C GLU A 94 11.58 14.85 6.65
N LYS A 95 11.61 14.03 7.71
CA LYS A 95 12.80 13.25 8.12
C LYS A 95 12.81 11.83 7.60
N THR A 96 11.74 11.37 6.97
CA THR A 96 11.65 10.06 6.34
C THR A 96 11.40 10.20 4.84
N ASP A 97 11.78 9.19 4.10
CA ASP A 97 11.51 9.04 2.66
C ASP A 97 10.07 8.53 2.41
N ILE A 98 9.11 8.80 3.31
CA ILE A 98 7.76 8.24 3.22
C ILE A 98 6.97 8.83 2.05
N SER A 99 7.06 10.14 1.83
CA SER A 99 6.39 10.82 0.71
C SER A 99 6.96 10.38 -0.63
N ASP A 100 8.28 10.23 -0.71
CA ASP A 100 8.97 9.79 -1.93
C ASP A 100 8.59 8.34 -2.25
N LEU A 101 8.65 7.43 -1.26
CA LEU A 101 8.28 6.02 -1.43
C LEU A 101 6.81 5.83 -1.84
N ILE A 102 5.88 6.62 -1.28
CA ILE A 102 4.47 6.61 -1.70
C ILE A 102 4.34 7.09 -3.15
N THR A 103 5.05 8.17 -3.52
CA THR A 103 5.01 8.74 -4.88
C THR A 103 5.58 7.76 -5.90
N GLU A 104 6.74 7.15 -5.63
CA GLU A 104 7.37 6.13 -6.49
C GLU A 104 6.46 4.90 -6.67
N TYR A 105 5.79 4.44 -5.60
CA TYR A 105 4.82 3.34 -5.68
C TYR A 105 3.61 3.71 -6.55
N GLN A 106 3.02 4.89 -6.33
CA GLN A 106 1.85 5.35 -7.10
C GLN A 106 2.19 5.53 -8.58
N ASP A 107 3.34 6.11 -8.92
CA ASP A 107 3.79 6.29 -10.30
C ASP A 107 4.04 4.93 -10.98
N SER A 108 4.73 3.99 -10.32
CA SER A 108 4.94 2.63 -10.85
C SER A 108 3.62 1.92 -11.15
N ILE A 109 2.67 1.91 -10.21
CA ILE A 109 1.36 1.26 -10.40
C ILE A 109 0.55 1.95 -11.51
N PHE A 110 0.61 3.28 -11.61
CA PHE A 110 -0.06 4.04 -12.65
C PHE A 110 0.42 3.64 -14.06
N TRP A 111 1.74 3.57 -14.28
CA TRP A 111 2.30 3.20 -15.59
C TRP A 111 2.00 1.76 -15.95
N ASP A 112 2.16 0.81 -15.02
CA ASP A 112 1.87 -0.61 -15.23
C ASP A 112 0.39 -0.82 -15.60
N GLU A 113 -0.54 -0.27 -14.81
CA GLU A 113 -1.98 -0.39 -15.08
C GLU A 113 -2.40 0.30 -16.39
N LEU A 114 -1.82 1.46 -16.72
CA LEU A 114 -2.09 2.15 -17.98
C LEU A 114 -1.65 1.32 -19.19
N ILE A 115 -0.43 0.77 -19.15
CA ILE A 115 0.11 -0.13 -20.17
C ILE A 115 -0.79 -1.34 -20.36
N GLN A 116 -1.10 -2.06 -19.27
CA GLN A 116 -1.91 -3.28 -19.32
C GLN A 116 -3.31 -3.01 -19.86
N ARG A 117 -3.99 -1.96 -19.38
CA ARG A 117 -5.36 -1.63 -19.81
C ARG A 117 -5.42 -1.21 -21.27
N LEU A 118 -4.41 -0.47 -21.77
CA LEU A 118 -4.32 -0.10 -23.18
C LEU A 118 -3.97 -1.29 -24.09
N ALA A 119 -3.09 -2.18 -23.63
CA ALA A 119 -2.75 -3.42 -24.32
C ALA A 119 -3.97 -4.34 -24.46
N VAL A 120 -4.67 -4.63 -23.36
CA VAL A 120 -5.89 -5.44 -23.34
C VAL A 120 -6.98 -4.83 -24.22
N ARG A 121 -7.18 -3.51 -24.17
CA ARG A 121 -8.16 -2.81 -25.04
C ARG A 121 -7.86 -3.01 -26.52
N ASP A 122 -6.60 -2.96 -26.94
CA ASP A 122 -6.23 -3.13 -28.34
C ASP A 122 -6.21 -4.62 -28.76
N PHE A 123 -5.85 -5.53 -27.86
CA PHE A 123 -5.95 -6.98 -28.06
C PHE A 123 -7.41 -7.41 -28.32
N LEU A 124 -8.36 -6.92 -27.52
CA LEU A 124 -9.81 -7.14 -27.66
C LEU A 124 -10.44 -6.49 -28.91
N ARG A 125 -9.70 -5.68 -29.65
CA ARG A 125 -10.11 -5.14 -30.97
C ARG A 125 -9.67 -6.02 -32.14
N ILE A 126 -8.74 -6.95 -31.89
CA ILE A 126 -8.15 -7.84 -32.89
C ILE A 126 -8.73 -9.25 -32.77
N TYR A 127 -8.90 -9.74 -31.53
CA TYR A 127 -9.46 -11.07 -31.25
C TYR A 127 -10.81 -10.96 -30.56
N ASP A 128 -11.78 -11.76 -31.00
CA ASP A 128 -13.08 -11.84 -30.34
C ASP A 128 -13.07 -12.75 -29.09
N GLU A 129 -14.12 -12.66 -28.28
CA GLU A 129 -14.24 -13.42 -27.03
C GLU A 129 -14.20 -14.95 -27.24
N SER A 130 -14.64 -15.44 -28.41
CA SER A 130 -14.63 -16.86 -28.75
C SER A 130 -13.25 -17.35 -29.15
N GLU A 131 -12.49 -16.53 -29.89
CA GLU A 131 -11.09 -16.80 -30.20
C GLU A 131 -10.24 -16.84 -28.92
N ILE A 132 -10.39 -15.84 -28.05
CA ILE A 132 -9.63 -15.75 -26.79
C ILE A 132 -9.94 -16.94 -25.87
N LYS A 133 -11.20 -17.37 -25.78
CA LYS A 133 -11.60 -18.56 -25.01
C LYS A 133 -11.09 -19.88 -25.59
N ALA A 134 -10.69 -19.91 -26.85
CA ALA A 134 -10.11 -21.09 -27.49
C ALA A 134 -8.57 -21.16 -27.37
N MET A 135 -7.90 -20.04 -27.03
CA MET A 135 -6.45 -20.01 -26.84
C MET A 135 -6.01 -20.75 -25.58
N ALA A 136 -4.85 -21.40 -25.63
CA ALA A 136 -4.13 -21.78 -24.42
C ALA A 136 -3.66 -20.52 -23.65
N ILE A 137 -3.39 -20.64 -22.35
CA ILE A 137 -2.92 -19.51 -21.53
C ILE A 137 -1.59 -18.98 -22.08
N GLU A 138 -0.70 -19.89 -22.46
CA GLU A 138 0.61 -19.60 -23.04
C GLU A 138 0.48 -18.89 -24.39
N GLU A 139 -0.40 -19.38 -25.27
CA GLU A 139 -0.70 -18.75 -26.57
C GLU A 139 -1.28 -17.34 -26.40
N ARG A 140 -2.15 -17.16 -25.39
CA ARG A 140 -2.72 -15.85 -25.07
C ARG A 140 -1.64 -14.88 -24.60
N ILE A 141 -0.75 -15.30 -23.70
CA ILE A 141 0.38 -14.48 -23.24
C ILE A 141 1.30 -14.09 -24.41
N GLU A 142 1.64 -15.04 -25.29
CA GLU A 142 2.45 -14.77 -26.49
C GLU A 142 1.78 -13.76 -27.45
N LYS A 143 0.45 -13.78 -27.54
CA LYS A 143 -0.32 -12.85 -28.39
C LYS A 143 -0.61 -11.49 -27.73
N GLU A 144 -0.68 -11.41 -26.40
CA GLU A 144 -0.84 -10.17 -25.65
C GLU A 144 0.48 -9.38 -25.54
N ALA A 145 1.63 -10.06 -25.41
CA ALA A 145 2.94 -9.44 -25.22
C ALA A 145 3.29 -8.33 -26.25
N PRO A 146 3.04 -8.45 -27.57
CA PRO A 146 3.31 -7.37 -28.53
C PRO A 146 2.48 -6.10 -28.28
N PHE A 147 1.29 -6.21 -27.68
CA PHE A 147 0.46 -5.06 -27.32
C PHE A 147 1.00 -4.37 -26.06
N ILE A 148 1.49 -5.15 -25.10
CA ILE A 148 2.14 -4.65 -23.88
C ILE A 148 3.40 -3.88 -24.27
N SER A 149 4.34 -4.50 -25.01
CA SER A 149 5.62 -3.86 -25.36
C SER A 149 5.49 -2.63 -26.26
N LYS A 150 4.46 -2.55 -27.11
CA LYS A 150 4.10 -1.31 -27.82
C LYS A 150 3.85 -0.15 -26.85
N TYR A 151 3.15 -0.40 -25.73
CA TYR A 151 2.83 0.64 -24.76
C TYR A 151 3.99 0.90 -23.78
N GLU A 152 4.76 -0.13 -23.39
CA GLU A 152 6.02 0.03 -22.66
C GLU A 152 6.97 0.99 -23.39
N GLU A 153 7.19 0.80 -24.71
CA GLU A 153 8.03 1.65 -25.55
C GLU A 153 7.53 3.11 -25.58
N ILE A 154 6.23 3.31 -25.87
CA ILE A 154 5.61 4.65 -25.95
C ILE A 154 5.76 5.45 -24.65
N PHE A 155 5.50 4.82 -23.49
CA PHE A 155 5.51 5.53 -22.21
C PHE A 155 6.91 5.65 -21.60
N THR A 156 7.81 4.69 -21.86
CA THR A 156 9.23 4.81 -21.46
C THR A 156 9.93 5.98 -22.16
N GLU A 157 9.64 6.21 -23.44
CA GLU A 157 10.30 7.28 -24.20
C GLU A 157 9.70 8.67 -23.97
N SER A 158 8.37 8.77 -23.79
CA SER A 158 7.65 10.05 -23.84
C SER A 158 6.72 10.33 -22.66
N GLY A 159 6.53 9.38 -21.74
CA GLY A 159 5.57 9.50 -20.65
C GLY A 159 4.18 9.94 -21.14
N ILE A 160 3.59 10.92 -20.46
CA ILE A 160 2.21 11.35 -20.70
C ILE A 160 2.00 12.11 -22.01
N GLU A 161 3.07 12.59 -22.67
CA GLU A 161 2.98 13.44 -23.86
C GLU A 161 2.33 12.74 -25.08
N ASN A 162 2.36 11.40 -25.11
CA ASN A 162 1.69 10.59 -26.14
C ASN A 162 0.26 10.16 -25.76
N LEU A 163 -0.27 10.57 -24.60
CA LEU A 163 -1.61 10.17 -24.12
C LEU A 163 -2.69 11.22 -24.48
N GLU A 164 -3.32 11.04 -25.64
CA GLU A 164 -4.52 11.78 -26.02
C GLU A 164 -5.82 11.02 -25.69
N ILE A 165 -6.74 11.67 -24.98
CA ILE A 165 -8.12 11.20 -24.78
C ILE A 165 -9.00 11.80 -25.88
N LYS A 166 -9.89 10.99 -26.49
CA LYS A 166 -10.78 11.35 -27.60
C LYS A 166 -12.25 11.24 -27.23
#